data_AF-A0A2E1HCQ5-F1
#
_entry.id   AF-A0A2E1HCQ5-F1
#
_cell.length_a   1.000
_cell.length_b   1.000
_cell.length_c   1.000
_cell.angle_alpha   90.00
_cell.angle_beta   90.00
_cell.angle_gamma   90.00
#
_symmetry.space_group_name_H-M   'P 1'
#
loop_
_entity.id
_entity.type
_entity.pdbx_description
1 polymer ?
#
loop_
_entity_poly.entity_id
_entity_poly.type
_entity_poly.pdbx_seq_one_letter_code
_entity_poly.pdbx_strand_id
1 'polypeptide(L)'
;MAEAAGAASTEGAAPGSPLALDPAHTQSVAVTGEPGLEIATPAYSTDLPDEAGLETVDEPKQPDPFLIRLQVLLDRAHASPGAIDGFDGENTRKAIAAYEKMRGLPVDGEVDPDLWVILSLDQGQATRLYAISQADVEARFVDQIPNDYGEMAKMEWLGYKSPAEMLAERFHMDEDLLLAMNPGVDLMAVGTQILVADVGEVPTVKVARIVIDKEHGELVAYDAEGNVVLMNPATIGSDETPSPTGHLTVTGVAENPTYSYNPAKNFTQGNNTGALTIPAGPNGPVGSTWIALSKPTFGIHGTPHPTLIDKSRSHGCVRLTNWDVEALAHLVQPSVTTVEFLEAAAPQVAVK
;
A
#
# COMPACT_ATOMS: atom_id res chain seq x y z
N MET A 1 -2.48 7.66 -65.66
CA MET A 1 -2.28 8.68 -64.61
C MET A 1 -3.26 8.37 -63.51
N ALA A 2 -2.72 8.16 -62.31
CA ALA A 2 -3.43 7.80 -61.10
C ALA A 2 -4.21 9.01 -60.54
N GLU A 3 -5.28 8.78 -59.78
CA GLU A 3 -5.25 8.93 -58.32
C GLU A 3 -6.56 8.44 -57.69
N ALA A 4 -6.39 7.70 -56.59
CA ALA A 4 -7.43 7.13 -55.76
C ALA A 4 -7.64 8.06 -54.55
N ALA A 5 -8.89 8.32 -54.18
CA ALA A 5 -9.24 8.99 -52.93
C ALA A 5 -9.48 7.91 -51.85
N GLY A 6 -8.53 7.82 -50.91
CA GLY A 6 -8.63 6.99 -49.71
C GLY A 6 -9.37 7.72 -48.59
N ALA A 7 -10.26 6.99 -47.93
CA ALA A 7 -10.97 7.42 -46.72
C ALA A 7 -10.00 7.46 -45.52
N ALA A 8 -10.09 8.53 -44.74
CA ALA A 8 -9.37 8.66 -43.47
C ALA A 8 -10.19 8.03 -42.34
N SER A 9 -9.64 6.97 -41.75
CA SER A 9 -10.07 6.37 -40.50
C SER A 9 -9.60 7.23 -39.34
N THR A 10 -10.51 7.64 -38.46
CA THR A 10 -10.17 8.26 -37.18
C THR A 10 -9.91 7.16 -36.15
N GLU A 11 -8.64 6.91 -35.81
CA GLU A 11 -8.26 6.08 -34.66
C GLU A 11 -8.62 6.81 -33.36
N GLY A 12 -9.38 6.13 -32.51
CA GLY A 12 -9.69 6.57 -31.15
C GLY A 12 -8.47 6.37 -30.25
N ALA A 13 -8.17 7.38 -29.44
CA ALA A 13 -7.14 7.33 -28.41
C ALA A 13 -7.48 6.27 -27.36
N ALA A 14 -6.49 5.46 -26.99
CA ALA A 14 -6.55 4.50 -25.90
C ALA A 14 -6.61 5.24 -24.53
N PRO A 15 -7.33 4.69 -23.52
CA PRO A 15 -7.32 5.24 -22.17
C PRO A 15 -5.95 5.03 -21.50
N GLY A 16 -5.55 6.01 -20.68
CA GLY A 16 -4.23 6.07 -20.04
C GLY A 16 -3.97 4.94 -19.06
N SER A 17 -2.73 4.44 -19.06
CA SER A 17 -2.24 3.45 -18.10
C SER A 17 -2.17 4.03 -16.68
N PRO A 18 -2.54 3.27 -15.63
CA PRO A 18 -2.12 3.59 -14.27
C PRO A 18 -0.58 3.54 -14.20
N LEU A 19 0.00 4.41 -13.36
CA LEU A 19 1.43 4.66 -13.23
C LEU A 19 2.22 3.38 -12.91
N ALA A 20 2.63 2.66 -13.95
CA ALA A 20 3.73 1.72 -13.86
C ALA A 20 5.03 2.53 -13.89
N LEU A 21 5.89 2.35 -12.88
CA LEU A 21 7.27 2.79 -12.95
C LEU A 21 7.90 2.15 -14.19
N ASP A 22 8.22 2.96 -15.19
CA ASP A 22 9.01 2.56 -16.36
C ASP A 22 10.45 2.24 -15.89
N PRO A 23 10.93 1.00 -16.00
CA PRO A 23 12.29 0.64 -15.58
C PRO A 23 13.38 1.19 -16.52
N ALA A 24 13.03 1.86 -17.63
CA ALA A 24 13.99 2.33 -18.64
C ALA A 24 14.43 3.80 -18.55
N HIS A 25 14.02 4.55 -17.52
CA HIS A 25 14.48 5.93 -17.31
C HIS A 25 15.13 6.17 -15.94
N THR A 26 16.27 5.50 -15.71
CA THR A 26 17.32 6.00 -14.82
C THR A 26 18.02 7.19 -15.50
N GLN A 27 17.42 8.38 -15.43
CA GLN A 27 18.18 9.61 -15.49
C GLN A 27 18.20 10.22 -14.10
N SER A 28 19.36 10.16 -13.45
CA SER A 28 19.65 10.96 -12.27
C SER A 28 19.59 12.43 -12.64
N VAL A 29 18.43 13.05 -12.41
CA VAL A 29 18.36 14.51 -12.40
C VAL A 29 19.00 14.96 -11.10
N ALA A 30 20.22 15.50 -11.21
CA ALA A 30 20.86 16.20 -10.11
C ALA A 30 20.02 17.45 -9.77
N VAL A 31 19.13 17.32 -8.79
CA VAL A 31 18.55 18.48 -8.11
C VAL A 31 19.66 19.09 -7.27
N THR A 32 20.15 20.26 -7.69
CA THR A 32 21.03 21.08 -6.87
C THR A 32 20.22 21.62 -5.69
N GLY A 33 20.20 20.87 -4.59
CA GLY A 33 19.53 21.21 -3.34
C GLY A 33 19.80 20.16 -2.28
N GLU A 34 20.80 20.45 -1.43
CA GLU A 34 21.24 19.71 -0.22
C GLU A 34 21.70 18.24 -0.39
N PRO A 35 22.78 17.81 0.30
CA PRO A 35 23.23 16.42 0.24
C PRO A 35 22.16 15.49 0.81
N GLY A 36 22.00 14.33 0.16
CA GLY A 36 20.89 13.40 0.32
C GLY A 36 20.43 13.19 1.76
N LEU A 37 19.11 13.16 1.93
CA LEU A 37 18.44 12.73 3.15
C LEU A 37 18.90 11.31 3.51
N GLU A 38 19.95 11.19 4.34
CA GLU A 38 20.18 9.99 5.14
C GLU A 38 18.97 9.83 6.07
N ILE A 39 18.10 8.87 5.75
CA ILE A 39 16.94 8.56 6.58
C ILE A 39 17.45 8.10 7.94
N ALA A 40 17.09 8.83 9.00
CA ALA A 40 17.42 8.44 10.36
C ALA A 40 16.83 7.04 10.65
N THR A 41 17.67 6.16 11.20
CA THR A 41 17.37 4.76 11.50
C THR A 41 16.05 4.60 12.28
N PRO A 42 14.98 4.01 11.72
CA PRO A 42 13.71 3.79 12.43
C PRO A 42 13.91 2.82 13.59
N ALA A 43 13.34 3.10 14.78
CA ALA A 43 13.25 2.09 15.83
C ALA A 43 12.23 1.03 15.38
N TYR A 44 12.66 -0.22 15.20
CA TYR A 44 11.76 -1.34 14.85
C TYR A 44 12.14 -2.59 15.69
N SER A 45 11.44 -3.72 15.56
CA SER A 45 11.84 -5.05 16.07
C SER A 45 11.12 -6.13 15.26
N THR A 46 11.79 -7.24 14.94
CA THR A 46 11.36 -8.28 13.98
C THR A 46 10.37 -9.31 14.52
N ASP A 47 9.29 -8.89 15.15
CA ASP A 47 8.18 -9.83 15.35
C ASP A 47 7.36 -9.89 14.06
N LEU A 48 7.85 -10.72 13.14
CA LEU A 48 6.93 -11.50 12.30
C LEU A 48 6.06 -12.30 13.28
N PRO A 49 4.74 -12.41 13.07
CA PRO A 49 3.93 -13.30 13.90
C PRO A 49 4.60 -14.69 13.93
N ASP A 50 4.75 -15.24 15.14
CA ASP A 50 4.96 -16.68 15.28
C ASP A 50 3.80 -17.36 14.53
N GLU A 51 4.10 -18.18 13.52
CA GLU A 51 3.20 -19.10 12.81
C GLU A 51 2.58 -20.17 13.75
N ALA A 52 2.47 -19.89 15.05
CA ALA A 52 1.96 -20.79 16.07
C ALA A 52 0.53 -20.40 16.44
N GLY A 53 -0.39 -20.60 15.49
CA GLY A 53 -1.81 -20.36 15.74
C GLY A 53 -2.76 -20.57 14.58
N LEU A 54 -2.35 -21.26 13.51
CA LEU A 54 -3.27 -21.65 12.44
C LEU A 54 -4.25 -22.70 12.99
N GLU A 55 -5.41 -22.24 13.43
CA GLU A 55 -6.56 -23.09 13.69
C GLU A 55 -6.89 -23.91 12.43
N THR A 56 -7.40 -25.12 12.65
CA THR A 56 -7.69 -26.11 11.61
C THR A 56 -8.49 -25.50 10.46
N VAL A 57 -7.89 -25.49 9.27
CA VAL A 57 -8.46 -24.90 8.06
C VAL A 57 -9.69 -25.70 7.62
N ASP A 58 -10.85 -25.04 7.60
CA ASP A 58 -12.01 -25.46 6.82
C ASP A 58 -11.62 -25.65 5.33
N GLU A 59 -12.47 -26.27 4.51
CA GLU A 59 -12.24 -26.33 3.05
C GLU A 59 -11.91 -24.92 2.51
N PRO A 60 -10.91 -24.78 1.61
CA PRO A 60 -10.46 -23.47 1.15
C PRO A 60 -11.63 -22.73 0.49
N LYS A 61 -12.08 -21.67 1.17
CA LYS A 61 -13.18 -20.81 0.70
C LYS A 61 -12.72 -20.14 -0.59
N GLN A 62 -13.54 -20.23 -1.63
CA GLN A 62 -13.29 -19.51 -2.88
C GLN A 62 -13.57 -18.01 -2.68
N PRO A 63 -12.79 -17.10 -3.31
CA PRO A 63 -13.09 -15.68 -3.32
C PRO A 63 -14.49 -15.40 -3.86
N ASP A 64 -15.24 -14.50 -3.23
CA ASP A 64 -16.59 -14.13 -3.64
C ASP A 64 -16.54 -13.00 -4.70
N PRO A 65 -17.05 -13.22 -5.93
CA PRO A 65 -17.10 -12.18 -6.96
C PRO A 65 -17.82 -10.89 -6.54
N PHE A 66 -18.81 -10.97 -5.64
CA PHE A 66 -19.46 -9.79 -5.07
C PHE A 66 -18.48 -8.98 -4.22
N LEU A 67 -17.70 -9.65 -3.36
CA LEU A 67 -16.72 -8.98 -2.50
C LEU A 67 -15.55 -8.42 -3.30
N ILE A 68 -15.10 -9.11 -4.35
CA ILE A 68 -14.10 -8.56 -5.28
C ILE A 68 -14.63 -7.25 -5.88
N ARG A 69 -15.88 -7.24 -6.37
CA ARG A 69 -16.48 -6.02 -6.92
C ARG A 69 -16.58 -4.92 -5.87
N LEU A 70 -17.05 -5.25 -4.68
CA LEU A 70 -17.17 -4.30 -3.58
C LEU A 70 -15.82 -3.66 -3.24
N GLN A 71 -14.78 -4.47 -3.02
CA GLN A 71 -13.43 -4.01 -2.70
C GLN A 71 -12.84 -3.12 -3.80
N VAL A 72 -13.03 -3.47 -5.08
CA VAL A 72 -12.61 -2.61 -6.21
C VAL A 72 -13.33 -1.25 -6.20
N LEU A 73 -14.65 -1.23 -5.94
CA LEU A 73 -15.41 0.02 -5.88
C LEU A 73 -14.97 0.91 -4.71
N LEU A 74 -14.62 0.31 -3.57
CA LEU A 74 -14.09 1.01 -2.40
C LEU A 74 -12.69 1.59 -2.67
N ASP A 75 -11.79 0.80 -3.26
CA ASP A 75 -10.46 1.23 -3.71
C ASP A 75 -10.55 2.44 -4.65
N ARG A 76 -11.42 2.37 -5.67
CA ARG A 76 -11.68 3.48 -6.60
C ARG A 76 -12.22 4.73 -5.94
N ALA A 77 -12.93 4.57 -4.84
CA ALA A 77 -13.45 5.67 -4.06
C ALA A 77 -12.43 6.24 -3.06
N HIS A 78 -11.20 5.72 -3.05
CA HIS A 78 -10.12 6.07 -2.12
C HIS A 78 -10.42 5.71 -0.66
N ALA A 79 -11.28 4.70 -0.47
CA ALA A 79 -11.46 4.00 0.79
C ALA A 79 -10.83 2.62 0.63
N SER A 80 -9.52 2.53 0.85
CA SER A 80 -8.74 1.32 0.53
C SER A 80 -9.21 0.13 1.38
N PRO A 81 -9.53 -1.04 0.79
CA PRO A 81 -9.76 -2.27 1.53
C PRO A 81 -8.45 -2.97 1.94
N GLY A 82 -7.29 -2.35 1.71
CA GLY A 82 -6.01 -3.04 1.68
C GLY A 82 -5.92 -3.91 0.42
N ALA A 83 -5.47 -5.15 0.56
CA ALA A 83 -5.41 -6.08 -0.58
C ALA A 83 -6.83 -6.53 -0.97
N ILE A 84 -7.14 -6.43 -2.27
CA ILE A 84 -8.35 -7.01 -2.86
C ILE A 84 -8.15 -8.53 -2.89
N ASP A 85 -8.92 -9.25 -2.08
CA ASP A 85 -8.80 -10.69 -1.86
C ASP A 85 -10.12 -11.45 -2.10
N GLY A 86 -11.23 -10.73 -2.24
CA GLY A 86 -12.56 -11.31 -2.42
C GLY A 86 -13.11 -12.01 -1.17
N PHE A 87 -12.55 -11.75 0.00
CA PHE A 87 -13.02 -12.27 1.28
C PHE A 87 -13.67 -11.20 2.14
N ASP A 88 -14.56 -11.64 3.02
CA ASP A 88 -15.09 -10.75 4.05
C ASP A 88 -14.04 -10.63 5.15
N GLY A 89 -13.77 -9.42 5.61
CA GLY A 89 -12.67 -9.12 6.48
C GLY A 89 -12.79 -7.74 7.12
N GLU A 90 -12.02 -7.54 8.18
CA GLU A 90 -12.05 -6.30 8.95
C GLU A 90 -11.68 -5.08 8.10
N ASN A 91 -10.64 -5.17 7.25
CA ASN A 91 -10.27 -4.09 6.34
C ASN A 91 -11.38 -3.73 5.35
N THR A 92 -12.18 -4.72 4.88
CA THR A 92 -13.32 -4.43 4.01
C THR A 92 -14.40 -3.65 4.75
N ARG A 93 -14.71 -4.01 6.01
CA ARG A 93 -15.65 -3.24 6.85
C ARG A 93 -15.16 -1.84 7.16
N LYS A 94 -13.85 -1.68 7.41
CA LYS A 94 -13.20 -0.37 7.58
C LYS A 94 -13.31 0.50 6.34
N ALA A 95 -13.06 -0.07 5.16
CA ALA A 95 -13.24 0.61 3.90
C ALA A 95 -14.70 1.03 3.66
N ILE A 96 -15.68 0.17 4.00
CA ILE A 96 -17.10 0.54 3.96
C ILE A 96 -17.39 1.72 4.88
N ALA A 97 -16.99 1.65 6.15
CA ALA A 97 -17.19 2.72 7.13
C ALA A 97 -16.55 4.05 6.69
N ALA A 98 -15.37 3.97 6.06
CA ALA A 98 -14.71 5.12 5.48
C ALA A 98 -15.50 5.71 4.31
N TYR A 99 -15.99 4.88 3.39
CA TYR A 99 -16.83 5.32 2.27
C TYR A 99 -18.12 5.98 2.76
N GLU A 100 -18.78 5.39 3.75
CA GLU A 100 -19.97 5.96 4.40
C GLU A 100 -19.69 7.36 4.95
N LYS A 101 -18.59 7.51 5.69
CA LYS A 101 -18.13 8.80 6.20
C LYS A 101 -17.84 9.81 5.08
N MET A 102 -17.23 9.38 3.98
CA MET A 102 -16.96 10.22 2.80
C MET A 102 -18.25 10.67 2.09
N ARG A 103 -19.35 9.94 2.24
CA ARG A 103 -20.65 10.22 1.62
C ARG A 103 -21.68 10.81 2.59
N GLY A 104 -21.33 10.96 3.87
CA GLY A 104 -22.25 11.45 4.91
C GLY A 104 -23.39 10.47 5.20
N LEU A 105 -23.14 9.17 5.04
CA LEU A 105 -24.07 8.09 5.36
C LEU A 105 -23.94 7.71 6.85
N PRO A 106 -24.92 6.97 7.42
CA PRO A 106 -24.71 6.26 8.68
C PRO A 106 -23.44 5.41 8.58
N VAL A 107 -22.59 5.46 9.61
CA VAL A 107 -21.32 4.73 9.63
C VAL A 107 -21.52 3.47 10.47
N ASP A 108 -21.73 2.33 9.82
CA ASP A 108 -21.85 1.02 10.48
C ASP A 108 -20.91 -0.04 9.89
N GLY A 109 -20.26 0.25 8.75
CA GLY A 109 -19.28 -0.65 8.14
C GLY A 109 -19.89 -1.86 7.45
N GLU A 110 -21.21 -1.89 7.25
CA GLU A 110 -21.95 -3.01 6.69
C GLU A 110 -22.45 -2.70 5.28
N VAL A 111 -22.55 -3.73 4.44
CA VAL A 111 -23.07 -3.53 3.08
C VAL A 111 -24.59 -3.53 3.08
N ASP A 112 -25.18 -2.34 3.19
CA ASP A 112 -26.62 -2.15 3.09
C ASP A 112 -27.08 -1.78 1.65
N PRO A 113 -28.40 -1.86 1.36
CA PRO A 113 -28.91 -1.53 0.03
C PRO A 113 -28.67 -0.08 -0.42
N ASP A 114 -28.65 0.89 0.50
CA ASP A 114 -28.48 2.32 0.18
C ASP A 114 -27.02 2.60 -0.18
N LEU A 115 -26.08 2.07 0.60
CA LEU A 115 -24.65 2.05 0.29
C LEU A 115 -24.39 1.40 -1.06
N TRP A 116 -24.96 0.21 -1.30
CA TRP A 116 -24.75 -0.51 -2.55
C TRP A 116 -25.24 0.27 -3.78
N VAL A 117 -26.36 0.98 -3.67
CA VAL A 117 -26.87 1.86 -4.73
C VAL A 117 -25.87 2.99 -5.02
N ILE A 118 -25.31 3.61 -3.97
CA ILE A 118 -24.36 4.72 -4.12
C ILE A 118 -23.03 4.25 -4.69
N LEU A 119 -22.47 3.14 -4.19
CA LEU A 119 -21.26 2.52 -4.75
C LEU A 119 -21.46 2.12 -6.22
N SER A 120 -22.64 1.59 -6.55
CA SER A 120 -23.00 1.19 -7.91
C SER A 120 -23.21 2.37 -8.86
N LEU A 121 -23.14 3.63 -8.41
CA LEU A 121 -23.07 4.75 -9.35
C LEU A 121 -21.79 4.69 -10.20
N ASP A 122 -20.73 4.07 -9.70
CA ASP A 122 -19.63 3.61 -10.53
C ASP A 122 -20.06 2.35 -11.31
N GLN A 123 -20.32 2.57 -12.60
CA GLN A 123 -20.72 1.56 -13.58
C GLN A 123 -19.53 0.83 -14.21
N GLY A 124 -18.30 1.13 -13.79
CA GLY A 124 -17.10 0.49 -14.27
C GLY A 124 -17.10 -1.02 -13.96
N GLN A 125 -16.40 -1.77 -14.81
CA GLN A 125 -16.14 -3.18 -14.54
C GLN A 125 -15.23 -3.28 -13.31
N ALA A 126 -15.44 -4.30 -12.46
CA ALA A 126 -14.57 -4.54 -11.32
C ALA A 126 -13.20 -5.08 -11.75
N THR A 127 -13.15 -5.71 -12.92
CA THR A 127 -11.97 -6.36 -13.46
C THR A 127 -11.78 -5.97 -14.91
N ARG A 128 -10.55 -6.04 -15.37
CA ARG A 128 -10.20 -5.80 -16.77
C ARG A 128 -9.12 -6.76 -17.23
N LEU A 129 -9.02 -6.93 -18.55
CA LEU A 129 -7.91 -7.65 -19.15
C LEU A 129 -6.67 -6.74 -19.16
N TYR A 130 -5.54 -7.31 -18.78
CA TYR A 130 -4.22 -6.72 -18.88
C TYR A 130 -3.32 -7.62 -19.72
N ALA A 131 -2.67 -7.04 -20.72
CA ALA A 131 -1.66 -7.74 -21.51
C ALA A 131 -0.31 -7.62 -20.79
N ILE A 132 0.28 -8.74 -20.39
CA ILE A 132 1.61 -8.76 -19.79
C ILE A 132 2.60 -8.11 -20.74
N SER A 133 3.28 -7.06 -20.28
CA SER A 133 4.19 -6.27 -21.10
C SER A 133 5.61 -6.87 -21.10
N GLN A 134 6.45 -6.41 -22.02
CA GLN A 134 7.87 -6.76 -21.99
C GLN A 134 8.54 -6.31 -20.68
N ALA A 135 8.19 -5.12 -20.19
CA ALA A 135 8.74 -4.56 -18.96
C ALA A 135 8.39 -5.41 -17.72
N ASP A 136 7.23 -6.09 -17.73
CA ASP A 136 6.82 -6.97 -16.62
C ASP A 136 7.68 -8.22 -16.53
N VAL A 137 8.04 -8.78 -17.68
CA VAL A 137 8.84 -10.01 -17.77
C VAL A 137 10.33 -9.70 -17.57
N GLU A 138 10.78 -8.51 -17.98
CA GLU A 138 12.13 -8.01 -17.77
C GLU A 138 12.36 -7.39 -16.38
N ALA A 139 11.30 -7.28 -15.56
CA ALA A 139 11.42 -6.82 -14.20
C ALA A 139 12.41 -7.69 -13.42
N ARG A 140 13.14 -7.06 -12.51
CA ARG A 140 14.15 -7.74 -11.70
C ARG A 140 13.47 -8.49 -10.56
N PHE A 141 13.42 -9.82 -10.68
CA PHE A 141 12.97 -10.70 -9.61
C PHE A 141 14.15 -11.23 -8.77
N VAL A 142 13.86 -11.58 -7.52
CA VAL A 142 14.83 -12.16 -6.58
C VAL A 142 14.31 -13.48 -6.03
N ASP A 143 15.13 -14.53 -6.07
CA ASP A 143 14.66 -15.87 -5.69
C ASP A 143 14.14 -15.93 -4.25
N GLN A 144 14.86 -15.29 -3.32
CA GLN A 144 14.55 -15.26 -1.89
C GLN A 144 15.03 -13.97 -1.24
N ILE A 145 14.26 -13.50 -0.25
CA ILE A 145 14.66 -12.44 0.66
C ILE A 145 14.99 -13.10 2.01
N PRO A 146 16.24 -12.99 2.51
CA PRO A 146 16.59 -13.54 3.82
C PRO A 146 15.95 -12.71 4.94
N ASN A 147 15.61 -13.33 6.06
CA ASN A 147 15.08 -12.60 7.23
C ASN A 147 16.17 -11.84 8.01
N ASP A 148 17.44 -12.24 7.89
CA ASP A 148 18.56 -11.61 8.60
C ASP A 148 19.00 -10.30 7.91
N TYR A 149 19.09 -9.22 8.69
CA TYR A 149 19.43 -7.89 8.16
C TYR A 149 20.85 -7.81 7.63
N GLY A 150 21.79 -8.54 8.24
CA GLY A 150 23.16 -8.65 7.77
C GLY A 150 23.25 -9.34 6.42
N GLU A 151 22.41 -10.35 6.16
CA GLU A 151 22.29 -10.98 4.85
C GLU A 151 21.56 -10.09 3.84
N MET A 152 20.45 -9.44 4.22
CA MET A 152 19.77 -8.47 3.35
C MET A 152 20.72 -7.35 2.90
N ALA A 153 21.58 -6.85 3.80
CA ALA A 153 22.54 -5.78 3.50
C ALA A 153 23.62 -6.19 2.47
N LYS A 154 23.78 -7.48 2.18
CA LYS A 154 24.69 -7.97 1.12
C LYS A 154 24.00 -8.10 -0.23
N MET A 155 22.67 -8.03 -0.27
CA MET A 155 21.93 -8.05 -1.52
C MET A 155 22.14 -6.75 -2.29
N GLU A 156 21.86 -6.78 -3.58
CA GLU A 156 21.90 -5.57 -4.41
C GLU A 156 20.55 -4.83 -4.39
N TRP A 157 19.45 -5.56 -4.22
CA TRP A 157 18.08 -5.06 -4.28
C TRP A 157 17.12 -6.05 -3.59
N LEU A 158 16.11 -5.54 -2.87
CA LEU A 158 15.05 -6.33 -2.22
C LEU A 158 13.77 -6.29 -3.07
N GLY A 159 13.86 -6.84 -4.28
CA GLY A 159 12.79 -6.81 -5.27
C GLY A 159 11.66 -7.80 -5.02
N TYR A 160 10.69 -7.82 -5.93
CA TYR A 160 9.65 -8.84 -5.98
C TYR A 160 10.26 -10.23 -6.22
N LYS A 161 9.66 -11.27 -5.65
CA LYS A 161 10.07 -12.67 -5.80
C LYS A 161 9.52 -13.31 -7.07
N SER A 162 8.40 -12.81 -7.57
CA SER A 162 7.71 -13.37 -8.72
C SER A 162 6.97 -12.30 -9.52
N PRO A 163 6.64 -12.57 -10.79
CA PRO A 163 5.70 -11.73 -11.55
C PRO A 163 4.32 -11.67 -10.89
N ALA A 164 3.90 -12.74 -10.20
CA ALA A 164 2.61 -12.78 -9.51
C ALA A 164 2.57 -11.75 -8.38
N GLU A 165 3.58 -11.72 -7.50
CA GLU A 165 3.69 -10.71 -6.43
C GLU A 165 3.69 -9.29 -7.00
N MET A 166 4.54 -9.03 -8.01
CA MET A 166 4.63 -7.71 -8.64
C MET A 166 3.30 -7.25 -9.27
N LEU A 167 2.65 -8.14 -10.04
CA LEU A 167 1.39 -7.82 -10.73
C LEU A 167 0.23 -7.69 -9.73
N ALA A 168 0.23 -8.49 -8.68
CA ALA A 168 -0.78 -8.42 -7.62
C ALA A 168 -0.69 -7.05 -6.92
N GLU A 169 0.49 -6.64 -6.45
CA GLU A 169 0.66 -5.32 -5.83
C GLU A 169 0.32 -4.18 -6.78
N ARG A 170 0.70 -4.27 -8.06
CA ARG A 170 0.37 -3.23 -9.06
C ARG A 170 -1.13 -3.00 -9.21
N PHE A 171 -1.93 -4.06 -9.06
CA PHE A 171 -3.38 -3.98 -9.17
C PHE A 171 -4.08 -4.07 -7.81
N HIS A 172 -3.35 -3.82 -6.72
CA HIS A 172 -3.82 -3.82 -5.33
C HIS A 172 -4.49 -5.13 -4.91
N MET A 173 -4.08 -6.25 -5.52
CA MET A 173 -4.64 -7.58 -5.29
C MET A 173 -3.79 -8.37 -4.30
N ASP A 174 -4.43 -9.32 -3.66
CA ASP A 174 -3.75 -10.47 -3.07
C ASP A 174 -3.18 -11.39 -4.17
N GLU A 175 -2.00 -11.98 -3.93
CA GLU A 175 -1.31 -12.84 -4.91
C GLU A 175 -2.13 -14.11 -5.20
N ASP A 176 -2.75 -14.72 -4.20
CA ASP A 176 -3.58 -15.91 -4.38
C ASP A 176 -4.84 -15.58 -5.17
N LEU A 177 -5.44 -14.39 -4.97
CA LEU A 177 -6.56 -13.93 -5.79
C LEU A 177 -6.15 -13.77 -7.26
N LEU A 178 -5.01 -13.12 -7.52
CA LEU A 178 -4.50 -12.95 -8.90
C LEU A 178 -4.34 -14.31 -9.58
N LEU A 179 -3.74 -15.28 -8.90
CA LEU A 179 -3.54 -16.64 -9.42
C LEU A 179 -4.86 -17.39 -9.60
N ALA A 180 -5.80 -17.28 -8.65
CA ALA A 180 -7.11 -17.90 -8.72
C ALA A 180 -7.95 -17.37 -9.90
N MET A 181 -7.83 -16.08 -10.21
CA MET A 181 -8.49 -15.45 -11.37
C MET A 181 -7.84 -15.81 -12.71
N ASN A 182 -6.60 -16.32 -12.69
CA ASN A 182 -5.80 -16.63 -13.88
C ASN A 182 -5.20 -18.05 -13.84
N PRO A 183 -6.05 -19.10 -13.72
CA PRO A 183 -5.56 -20.44 -13.45
C PRO A 183 -4.73 -21.00 -14.61
N GLY A 184 -3.50 -21.41 -14.31
CA GLY A 184 -2.58 -22.05 -15.27
C GLY A 184 -1.97 -21.09 -16.30
N VAL A 185 -2.11 -19.78 -16.11
CA VAL A 185 -1.50 -18.78 -16.99
C VAL A 185 0.00 -18.65 -16.72
N ASP A 186 0.80 -18.58 -17.79
CA ASP A 186 2.23 -18.26 -17.70
C ASP A 186 2.41 -16.73 -17.60
N LEU A 187 2.74 -16.26 -16.39
CA LEU A 187 2.95 -14.83 -16.12
C LEU A 187 4.28 -14.28 -16.68
N MET A 188 5.14 -15.13 -17.24
CA MET A 188 6.37 -14.72 -17.94
C MET A 188 6.20 -14.60 -19.45
N ALA A 189 5.01 -14.91 -19.99
CA ALA A 189 4.74 -14.86 -21.41
C ALA A 189 4.18 -13.49 -21.83
N VAL A 190 5.00 -12.66 -22.48
CA VAL A 190 4.60 -11.34 -23.01
C VAL A 190 3.40 -11.44 -23.95
N GLY A 191 2.45 -10.52 -23.80
CA GLY A 191 1.20 -10.44 -24.57
C GLY A 191 0.08 -11.34 -24.03
N THR A 192 0.37 -12.22 -23.07
CA THR A 192 -0.64 -13.01 -22.38
C THR A 192 -1.64 -12.11 -21.68
N GLN A 193 -2.92 -12.40 -21.85
CA GLN A 193 -4.01 -11.65 -21.24
C GLN A 193 -4.33 -12.26 -19.87
N ILE A 194 -4.28 -11.44 -18.83
CA ILE A 194 -4.71 -11.81 -17.47
C ILE A 194 -5.86 -10.90 -17.03
N LEU A 195 -6.77 -11.46 -16.23
CA LEU A 195 -7.81 -10.70 -15.55
C LEU A 195 -7.26 -10.13 -14.26
N VAL A 196 -7.34 -8.82 -14.10
CA VAL A 196 -6.85 -8.08 -12.92
C VAL A 196 -7.95 -7.17 -12.37
N ALA A 197 -7.83 -6.75 -11.12
CA ALA A 197 -8.67 -5.71 -10.56
C ALA A 197 -8.49 -4.41 -11.36
N ASP A 198 -9.61 -3.73 -11.63
CA ASP A 198 -9.61 -2.47 -12.35
C ASP A 198 -9.63 -1.31 -11.33
N VAL A 199 -8.50 -1.12 -10.65
CA VAL A 199 -8.33 -0.14 -9.56
C VAL A 199 -8.47 1.32 -10.00
N GLY A 200 -8.71 2.23 -9.05
CA GLY A 200 -8.89 3.65 -9.32
C GLY A 200 -7.61 4.39 -9.69
N GLU A 201 -7.77 5.60 -10.24
CA GLU A 201 -6.65 6.54 -10.32
C GLU A 201 -6.28 7.04 -8.92
N VAL A 202 -5.00 7.35 -8.71
CA VAL A 202 -4.55 8.00 -7.47
C VAL A 202 -5.22 9.38 -7.35
N PRO A 203 -5.71 9.79 -6.16
CA PRO A 203 -6.22 11.13 -5.95
C PRO A 203 -5.21 12.20 -6.38
N THR A 204 -5.68 13.39 -6.74
CA THR A 204 -4.79 14.52 -7.07
C THR A 204 -4.87 15.66 -6.06
N VAL A 205 -5.86 15.62 -5.17
CA VAL A 205 -6.08 16.62 -4.12
C VAL A 205 -4.99 16.51 -3.07
N LYS A 206 -4.36 17.64 -2.74
CA LYS A 206 -3.28 17.67 -1.74
C LYS A 206 -3.84 17.50 -0.33
N VAL A 207 -3.10 16.76 0.48
CA VAL A 207 -3.46 16.46 1.87
C VAL A 207 -2.88 17.54 2.79
N ALA A 208 -3.74 18.20 3.55
CA ALA A 208 -3.35 19.19 4.56
C ALA A 208 -3.14 18.55 5.95
N ARG A 209 -3.91 17.50 6.26
CA ARG A 209 -3.90 16.86 7.57
C ARG A 209 -4.10 15.36 7.45
N ILE A 210 -3.29 14.59 8.15
CA ILE A 210 -3.40 13.15 8.31
C ILE A 210 -3.78 12.85 9.76
N VAL A 211 -4.73 11.95 9.94
CA VAL A 211 -5.10 11.39 11.24
C VAL A 211 -4.74 9.91 11.23
N ILE A 212 -3.98 9.49 12.24
CA ILE A 212 -3.64 8.09 12.51
C ILE A 212 -4.51 7.64 13.67
N ASP A 213 -5.53 6.84 13.37
CA ASP A 213 -6.44 6.28 14.36
C ASP A 213 -5.92 4.93 14.84
N LYS A 214 -5.31 4.93 16.03
CA LYS A 214 -4.73 3.72 16.64
C LYS A 214 -5.80 2.72 17.07
N GLU A 215 -6.98 3.20 17.47
CA GLU A 215 -8.06 2.35 17.97
C GLU A 215 -8.63 1.50 16.84
N HIS A 216 -8.79 2.12 15.67
CA HIS A 216 -9.36 1.46 14.51
C HIS A 216 -8.30 0.91 13.54
N GLY A 217 -7.01 1.20 13.70
CA GLY A 217 -5.99 0.68 12.78
C GLY A 217 -6.06 1.35 11.40
N GLU A 218 -6.21 2.67 11.37
CA GLU A 218 -6.52 3.41 10.13
C GLU A 218 -5.72 4.69 9.99
N LEU A 219 -5.47 5.08 8.74
CA LEU A 219 -4.99 6.40 8.34
C LEU A 219 -6.08 7.10 7.56
N VAL A 220 -6.45 8.32 7.97
CA VAL A 220 -7.40 9.17 7.25
C VAL A 220 -6.72 10.47 6.84
N ALA A 221 -6.72 10.76 5.55
CA ALA A 221 -6.12 11.97 4.99
C ALA A 221 -7.20 12.98 4.59
N TYR A 222 -7.02 14.24 4.96
CA TYR A 222 -7.95 15.34 4.73
C TYR A 222 -7.31 16.45 3.90
N ASP A 223 -8.12 17.09 3.06
CA ASP A 223 -7.75 18.32 2.35
C ASP A 223 -7.78 19.54 3.29
N ALA A 224 -7.56 20.74 2.74
CA ALA A 224 -7.55 21.99 3.51
C ALA A 224 -8.94 22.40 4.00
N GLU A 225 -9.98 21.96 3.31
CA GLU A 225 -11.39 22.22 3.60
C GLU A 225 -11.97 21.24 4.63
N GLY A 226 -11.24 20.18 4.96
CA GLY A 226 -11.63 19.15 5.92
C GLY A 226 -12.40 17.98 5.32
N ASN A 227 -12.44 17.85 3.99
CA ASN A 227 -12.99 16.67 3.32
C ASN A 227 -11.96 15.52 3.36
N VAL A 228 -12.44 14.30 3.46
CA VAL A 228 -11.60 13.10 3.36
C VAL A 228 -11.17 12.94 1.91
N VAL A 229 -9.85 12.86 1.69
CA VAL A 229 -9.21 12.63 0.38
C VAL A 229 -8.99 11.14 0.16
N LEU A 230 -8.46 10.44 1.17
CA LEU A 230 -8.33 9.00 1.19
C LEU A 230 -8.39 8.47 2.62
N MET A 231 -8.69 7.17 2.74
CA MET A 231 -8.57 6.40 3.96
C MET A 231 -7.92 5.06 3.63
N ASN A 232 -6.96 4.65 4.45
CA ASN A 232 -6.24 3.39 4.30
C ASN A 232 -6.21 2.62 5.62
N PRO A 233 -6.38 1.28 5.61
CA PRO A 233 -6.03 0.46 6.77
C PRO A 233 -4.53 0.58 7.04
N ALA A 234 -4.15 0.47 8.32
CA ALA A 234 -2.79 0.70 8.75
C ALA A 234 -2.40 -0.20 9.92
N THR A 235 -1.23 -0.84 9.82
CA THR A 235 -0.61 -1.46 11.00
C THR A 235 0.12 -0.38 11.78
N ILE A 236 -0.41 -0.04 12.97
CA ILE A 236 0.10 1.01 13.84
C ILE A 236 0.78 0.39 15.08
N GLY A 237 1.71 1.15 15.68
CA GLY A 237 2.49 0.72 16.85
C GLY A 237 1.65 0.27 18.04
N SER A 238 2.06 -0.80 18.71
CA SER A 238 1.44 -1.30 19.96
C SER A 238 1.72 -0.38 21.17
N ASP A 239 0.96 -0.58 22.25
CA ASP A 239 1.13 0.14 23.52
C ASP A 239 2.50 -0.09 24.18
N GLU A 240 3.20 -1.18 23.83
CA GLU A 240 4.54 -1.51 24.34
C GLU A 240 5.64 -0.64 23.72
N THR A 241 5.35 -0.02 22.56
CA THR A 241 6.21 0.93 21.84
C THR A 241 5.38 2.10 21.31
N PRO A 242 4.89 2.98 22.20
CA PRO A 242 3.82 3.91 21.87
C PRO A 242 4.22 4.83 20.72
N SER A 243 3.42 4.82 19.65
CA SER A 243 3.53 5.85 18.60
C SER A 243 3.39 7.23 19.23
N PRO A 244 3.99 8.26 18.62
CA PRO A 244 4.13 9.58 19.21
C PRO A 244 2.76 10.16 19.59
N THR A 245 2.67 10.84 20.73
CA THR A 245 1.53 11.70 21.02
C THR A 245 1.78 13.10 20.46
N GLY A 246 0.74 13.73 19.93
CA GLY A 246 0.76 15.12 19.47
C GLY A 246 0.83 15.34 17.96
N HIS A 247 0.97 16.60 17.58
CA HIS A 247 0.99 17.03 16.18
C HIS A 247 2.41 16.93 15.60
N LEU A 248 2.58 16.08 14.61
CA LEU A 248 3.77 15.99 13.78
C LEU A 248 3.52 16.67 12.42
N THR A 249 4.59 16.79 11.64
CA THR A 249 4.53 17.26 10.26
C THR A 249 5.32 16.30 9.37
N VAL A 250 4.88 16.14 8.13
CA VAL A 250 5.68 15.47 7.10
C VAL A 250 6.93 16.32 6.84
N THR A 251 8.11 15.71 6.86
CA THR A 251 9.39 16.41 6.63
C THR A 251 10.02 16.06 5.29
N GLY A 252 9.64 14.93 4.70
CA GLY A 252 10.14 14.50 3.40
C GLY A 252 9.50 13.19 2.95
N VAL A 253 9.70 12.88 1.68
CA VAL A 253 9.30 11.62 1.05
C VAL A 253 10.55 11.03 0.39
N ALA A 254 10.75 9.73 0.56
CA ALA A 254 11.76 8.96 -0.13
C ALA A 254 11.09 7.77 -0.83
N GLU A 255 11.12 7.80 -2.15
CA GLU A 255 10.70 6.68 -3.00
C GLU A 255 11.87 5.70 -3.14
N ASN A 256 11.57 4.39 -3.12
CA ASN A 256 12.52 3.29 -3.10
C ASN A 256 13.71 3.52 -2.14
N PRO A 257 13.44 3.76 -0.85
CA PRO A 257 14.48 4.11 0.11
C PRO A 257 15.37 2.91 0.47
N THR A 258 16.66 3.16 0.69
CA THR A 258 17.48 2.23 1.49
C THR A 258 17.05 2.28 2.95
N TYR A 259 17.36 1.23 3.71
CA TYR A 259 17.07 1.19 5.14
C TYR A 259 18.35 1.21 5.97
N SER A 260 18.57 2.29 6.70
CA SER A 260 19.66 2.40 7.67
C SER A 260 19.27 1.70 8.98
N TYR A 261 19.97 0.63 9.31
CA TYR A 261 19.81 -0.13 10.55
C TYR A 261 20.95 0.21 11.51
N ASN A 262 20.62 0.52 12.77
CA ASN A 262 21.62 0.73 13.81
C ASN A 262 21.16 0.08 15.13
N PRO A 263 21.78 -1.03 15.56
CA PRO A 263 21.36 -1.74 16.76
C PRO A 263 21.60 -0.96 18.05
N ALA A 264 22.49 0.03 18.05
CA ALA A 264 22.72 0.91 19.19
C ALA A 264 21.62 1.97 19.37
N LYS A 265 20.80 2.22 18.34
CA LYS A 265 19.69 3.19 18.36
C LYS A 265 18.32 2.53 18.32
N ASN A 266 18.21 1.38 17.66
CA ASN A 266 16.96 0.73 17.36
C ASN A 266 16.80 -0.50 18.27
N PHE A 267 17.19 -1.66 17.76
CA PHE A 267 17.07 -2.99 18.36
C PHE A 267 18.13 -3.89 17.75
N THR A 268 18.42 -5.01 18.40
CA THR A 268 19.28 -6.06 17.85
C THR A 268 18.42 -7.08 17.09
N GLN A 269 18.48 -7.05 15.77
CA GLN A 269 17.95 -8.07 14.87
C GLN A 269 18.95 -9.21 14.73
N GLY A 270 18.55 -10.44 15.09
CA GLY A 270 19.43 -11.60 15.01
C GLY A 270 20.74 -11.39 15.76
N ASN A 271 21.87 -11.62 15.07
CA ASN A 271 23.22 -11.38 15.62
C ASN A 271 23.84 -10.07 15.12
N ASN A 272 23.05 -9.18 14.50
CA ASN A 272 23.54 -7.96 13.87
C ASN A 272 23.80 -6.86 14.90
N THR A 273 25.07 -6.73 15.30
CA THR A 273 25.55 -5.78 16.31
C THR A 273 26.19 -4.51 15.73
N GLY A 274 26.38 -4.46 14.41
CA GLY A 274 26.90 -3.29 13.69
C GLY A 274 25.80 -2.53 12.94
N ALA A 275 26.09 -1.27 12.59
CA ALA A 275 25.23 -0.51 11.68
C ALA A 275 25.29 -1.11 10.27
N LEU A 276 24.15 -1.17 9.60
CA LEU A 276 23.99 -1.71 8.24
C LEU A 276 23.21 -0.71 7.38
N THR A 277 23.51 -0.73 6.08
CA THR A 277 22.63 -0.12 5.07
C THR A 277 22.05 -1.25 4.25
N ILE A 278 20.74 -1.45 4.40
CA ILE A 278 19.99 -2.46 3.65
C ILE A 278 19.54 -1.82 2.33
N PRO A 279 19.77 -2.49 1.18
CA PRO A 279 19.37 -1.98 -0.12
C PRO A 279 17.85 -1.76 -0.21
N ALA A 280 17.45 -0.92 -1.15
CA ALA A 280 16.06 -0.60 -1.40
C ALA A 280 15.28 -1.76 -2.04
N GLY A 281 13.96 -1.65 -2.01
CA GLY A 281 13.02 -2.47 -2.77
C GLY A 281 11.69 -2.68 -2.05
N PRO A 282 10.64 -3.09 -2.80
CA PRO A 282 9.28 -3.28 -2.25
C PRO A 282 9.26 -4.33 -1.14
N ASN A 283 10.17 -5.30 -1.17
CA ASN A 283 10.35 -6.30 -0.11
C ASN A 283 11.37 -5.86 0.98
N GLY A 284 11.73 -4.58 1.02
CA GLY A 284 12.57 -3.99 2.06
C GLY A 284 11.82 -3.70 3.36
N PRO A 285 12.51 -3.46 4.49
CA PRO A 285 11.88 -3.26 5.80
C PRO A 285 10.87 -2.09 5.89
N VAL A 286 10.98 -1.13 4.97
CA VAL A 286 10.10 0.05 4.88
C VAL A 286 9.29 0.08 3.56
N GLY A 287 9.30 -1.02 2.81
CA GLY A 287 8.59 -1.14 1.54
C GLY A 287 9.10 -0.19 0.46
N SER A 288 8.21 0.12 -0.49
CA SER A 288 8.53 0.95 -1.65
C SER A 288 8.70 2.43 -1.34
N THR A 289 8.11 2.95 -0.24
CA THR A 289 8.08 4.38 0.05
C THR A 289 8.17 4.66 1.55
N TRP A 290 8.91 5.72 1.90
CA TRP A 290 9.00 6.28 3.24
C TRP A 290 8.58 7.75 3.27
N ILE A 291 7.59 8.07 4.10
CA ILE A 291 7.16 9.44 4.42
C ILE A 291 7.68 9.78 5.81
N ALA A 292 8.69 10.65 5.89
CA ALA A 292 9.34 11.04 7.13
C ALA A 292 8.47 12.00 7.93
N LEU A 293 8.43 11.82 9.26
CA LEU A 293 7.75 12.74 10.19
C LEU A 293 8.75 13.59 10.96
N SER A 294 8.27 14.68 11.56
CA SER A 294 9.09 15.62 12.34
C SER A 294 9.64 15.04 13.64
N LYS A 295 9.09 13.92 14.12
CA LYS A 295 9.74 13.14 15.17
C LYS A 295 10.83 12.26 14.52
N PRO A 296 12.10 12.39 14.95
CA PRO A 296 13.19 11.57 14.42
C PRO A 296 12.83 10.09 14.48
N THR A 297 13.21 9.35 13.44
CA THR A 297 13.05 7.88 13.33
C THR A 297 11.59 7.38 13.21
N PHE A 298 10.61 8.26 13.03
CA PHE A 298 9.21 7.89 12.78
C PHE A 298 8.78 8.25 11.36
N GLY A 299 7.96 7.40 10.76
CA GLY A 299 7.47 7.57 9.40
C GLY A 299 6.17 6.81 9.14
N ILE A 300 5.54 7.16 8.03
CA ILE A 300 4.49 6.37 7.37
C ILE A 300 5.17 5.69 6.19
N HIS A 301 5.06 4.37 6.07
CA HIS A 301 5.85 3.63 5.09
C HIS A 301 5.12 2.39 4.55
N GLY A 302 5.67 1.81 3.49
CA GLY A 302 5.17 0.57 2.87
C GLY A 302 5.55 -0.66 3.67
N THR A 303 5.44 -1.85 3.09
CA THR A 303 5.76 -3.09 3.81
C THR A 303 6.12 -4.21 2.81
N PRO A 304 6.99 -5.16 3.19
CA PRO A 304 7.22 -6.37 2.41
C PRO A 304 6.04 -7.36 2.46
N HIS A 305 5.03 -7.09 3.29
CA HIS A 305 3.85 -7.96 3.45
C HIS A 305 2.54 -7.17 3.42
N PRO A 306 2.12 -6.61 2.26
CA PRO A 306 0.93 -5.76 2.17
C PRO A 306 -0.36 -6.46 2.61
N THR A 307 -0.47 -7.77 2.42
CA THR A 307 -1.65 -8.57 2.77
C THR A 307 -1.84 -8.75 4.29
N LEU A 308 -0.83 -8.40 5.10
CA LEU A 308 -0.84 -8.45 6.57
C LEU A 308 -1.12 -7.09 7.23
N ILE A 309 -1.41 -6.05 6.45
CA ILE A 309 -1.78 -4.74 6.99
C ILE A 309 -3.03 -4.86 7.85
N ASP A 310 -2.94 -4.31 9.05
CA ASP A 310 -3.92 -4.33 10.14
C ASP A 310 -4.27 -5.73 10.68
N LYS A 311 -3.58 -6.78 10.23
CA LYS A 311 -3.67 -8.15 10.78
C LYS A 311 -2.56 -8.46 11.79
N SER A 312 -1.67 -7.49 12.02
CA SER A 312 -0.51 -7.58 12.92
C SER A 312 -0.30 -6.25 13.64
N ARG A 313 0.53 -6.25 14.69
CA ARG A 313 0.92 -5.03 15.41
C ARG A 313 2.31 -4.57 14.99
N SER A 314 2.48 -3.25 14.88
CA SER A 314 3.78 -2.61 14.61
C SER A 314 4.48 -2.26 15.93
N HIS A 315 5.77 -1.93 15.88
CA HIS A 315 6.54 -1.43 17.01
C HIS A 315 6.83 0.09 16.95
N GLY A 316 5.93 0.87 16.31
CA GLY A 316 5.89 2.32 16.46
C GLY A 316 5.58 3.13 15.19
N CYS A 317 5.98 2.66 14.01
CA CYS A 317 5.71 3.32 12.72
C CYS A 317 4.33 2.97 12.16
N VAL A 318 3.84 3.75 11.20
CA VAL A 318 2.58 3.49 10.49
C VAL A 318 2.91 2.77 9.19
N ARG A 319 2.39 1.55 9.04
CA ARG A 319 2.57 0.76 7.83
C ARG A 319 1.31 0.76 7.02
N LEU A 320 1.45 0.96 5.72
CA LEU A 320 0.42 0.78 4.73
C LEU A 320 0.87 -0.28 3.71
N THR A 321 -0.04 -0.69 2.84
CA THR A 321 0.35 -1.40 1.62
C THR A 321 1.26 -0.50 0.78
N ASN A 322 2.08 -1.08 -0.10
CA ASN A 322 3.01 -0.29 -0.91
C ASN A 322 2.26 0.71 -1.82
N TRP A 323 1.17 0.28 -2.45
CA TRP A 323 0.36 1.16 -3.30
C TRP A 323 -0.34 2.29 -2.52
N ASP A 324 -0.82 2.02 -1.30
CA ASP A 324 -1.46 3.04 -0.47
C ASP A 324 -0.47 4.11 0.02
N VAL A 325 0.76 3.72 0.38
CA VAL A 325 1.79 4.70 0.77
C VAL A 325 2.31 5.48 -0.42
N GLU A 326 2.44 4.86 -1.59
CA GLU A 326 2.83 5.53 -2.84
C GLU A 326 1.78 6.57 -3.24
N ALA A 327 0.50 6.19 -3.19
CA ALA A 327 -0.61 7.10 -3.39
C ALA A 327 -0.53 8.29 -2.44
N LEU A 328 -0.41 8.04 -1.13
CA LEU A 328 -0.31 9.09 -0.11
C LEU A 328 0.92 10.00 -0.32
N ALA A 329 2.06 9.44 -0.70
CA ALA A 329 3.30 10.17 -0.94
C ALA A 329 3.17 11.25 -2.02
N HIS A 330 2.33 11.01 -3.03
CA HIS A 330 2.02 12.02 -4.06
C HIS A 330 1.11 13.15 -3.56
N LEU A 331 0.40 12.98 -2.44
CA LEU A 331 -0.57 13.95 -1.91
C LEU A 331 -0.01 14.83 -0.80
N VAL A 332 0.96 14.31 -0.04
CA VAL A 332 1.57 15.04 1.08
C VAL A 332 2.53 16.12 0.61
N GLN A 333 2.74 17.11 1.47
CA GLN A 333 3.62 18.25 1.24
C GLN A 333 4.56 18.43 2.44
N PRO A 334 5.89 18.33 2.24
CA PRO A 334 6.86 18.56 3.31
C PRO A 334 6.67 19.92 3.98
N SER A 335 6.78 19.94 5.30
CA SER A 335 6.58 21.10 6.18
C SER A 335 5.18 21.72 6.16
N VAL A 336 4.23 21.15 5.41
CA VAL A 336 2.85 21.65 5.30
C VAL A 336 1.86 20.62 5.83
N THR A 337 1.94 19.38 5.36
CA THR A 337 1.03 18.32 5.81
C THR A 337 1.28 17.99 7.27
N THR A 338 0.24 18.17 8.09
CA THR A 338 0.24 17.82 9.51
C THR A 338 -0.16 16.37 9.71
N VAL A 339 0.31 15.74 10.79
CA VAL A 339 -0.02 14.37 11.16
C VAL A 339 -0.38 14.34 12.64
N GLU A 340 -1.53 13.75 12.97
CA GLU A 340 -2.06 13.65 14.32
C GLU A 340 -2.30 12.18 14.66
N PHE A 341 -1.82 11.72 15.81
CA PHE A 341 -2.10 10.38 16.33
C PHE A 341 -3.22 10.48 17.36
N LEU A 342 -4.33 9.78 17.10
CA LEU A 342 -5.41 9.63 18.07
C LEU A 342 -5.11 8.41 18.94
N GLU A 343 -5.15 8.60 20.25
CA GLU A 343 -5.04 7.52 21.22
C GLU A 343 -6.35 6.73 21.30
N ALA A 344 -6.24 5.42 21.57
CA ALA A 344 -7.41 4.62 21.90
C ALA A 344 -8.10 5.18 23.16
N ALA A 345 -9.44 5.23 23.15
CA ALA A 345 -10.17 5.63 24.34
C ALA A 345 -9.78 4.76 25.55
N ALA A 346 -9.50 5.38 26.70
CA ALA A 346 -9.18 4.64 27.91
C ALA A 346 -10.32 3.64 28.20
N PRO A 347 -10.03 2.36 28.53
CA PRO A 347 -11.07 1.37 28.77
C PRO A 347 -11.99 1.90 29.87
N GLN A 348 -13.28 2.04 29.55
CA GLN A 348 -14.26 2.40 30.56
C GLN A 348 -14.29 1.28 31.59
N VAL A 349 -13.79 1.58 32.79
CA VAL A 349 -13.87 0.67 33.93
C VAL A 349 -15.35 0.42 34.17
N ALA A 350 -15.82 -0.78 33.82
CA ALA A 350 -17.16 -1.23 34.15
C ALA A 350 -17.29 -1.17 35.68
N VAL A 351 -18.03 -0.17 36.16
CA VAL A 351 -18.44 -0.09 37.56
C VAL A 351 -19.41 -1.25 37.78
N LYS A 352 -18.92 -2.30 38.43
CA LYS A 352 -19.74 -3.44 38.88
C LYS A 352 -20.71 -3.05 39.99
#